data_AF-A0A3D9HS80-F1
#
_entry.id   AF-A0A3D9HS80-F1
#
_cell.length_a   1.000
_cell.length_b   1.000
_cell.length_c   1.000
_cell.angle_alpha   90.00
_cell.angle_beta   90.00
_cell.angle_gamma   90.00
#
_symmetry.space_group_name_H-M   'P 1'
#
loop_
_entity.id
_entity.type
_entity.pdbx_description
1 polymer ?
#
loop_
_entity_poly.entity_id
_entity_poly.type
_entity_poly.pdbx_seq_one_letter_code
_entity_poly.pdbx_strand_id
1 'polypeptide(L)'
;MMPAEGSVTDALILVPGYNHDPDDPHHSPSRIPDGHFYLWQTGAFSGRPVIPFPWYSGRQFRDVLRAWRAGYWDTYKWAYGDLSVAAAKRLSRMPPGHPVFAHSLGSRVVMKALEFTPGLFCRVILCNGAVHQKEALAVMESNPGVEFLNVAVKTDHVLSLAGAWFGPALGREATVGTGIAKYPGNVRQVVLDDPENQAWYKDHYGWSLQGDDPNSVGDHSYSFQWPGNWPLFHAFLQDGL
;
A
#
# COMPACT_ATOMS: atom_id res chain seq x y z
N MET A 1 4.22 29.59 0.06
CA MET A 1 5.67 29.25 0.12
C MET A 1 5.83 28.02 -0.75
N MET A 2 6.42 28.14 -1.94
CA MET A 2 6.63 26.96 -2.79
C MET A 2 7.72 26.09 -2.15
N PRO A 3 7.55 24.75 -2.07
CA PRO A 3 8.61 23.90 -1.56
C PRO A 3 9.84 24.08 -2.45
N ALA A 4 11.01 24.17 -1.81
CA ALA A 4 12.30 24.20 -2.50
C ALA A 4 12.39 23.02 -3.47
N GLU A 5 13.01 23.23 -4.62
CA GLU A 5 13.42 22.21 -5.58
C GLU A 5 14.39 21.23 -4.89
N GLY A 6 13.85 20.36 -4.04
CA GLY A 6 14.53 19.21 -3.51
C GLY A 6 14.65 18.21 -4.65
N SER A 7 15.89 17.84 -4.98
CA SER A 7 16.19 16.78 -5.94
C SER A 7 15.28 15.58 -5.65
N VAL A 8 14.40 15.23 -6.59
CA VAL A 8 13.62 13.99 -6.51
C VAL A 8 14.63 12.86 -6.32
N THR A 9 14.52 12.17 -5.20
CA THR A 9 15.41 11.06 -4.87
C THR A 9 14.91 9.81 -5.58
N ASP A 10 15.78 9.11 -6.31
CA ASP A 10 15.40 7.92 -7.07
C ASP A 10 15.01 6.71 -6.20
N ALA A 11 15.42 6.72 -4.92
CA ALA A 11 15.23 5.61 -4.01
C ALA A 11 13.77 5.44 -3.58
N LEU A 12 13.20 4.26 -3.86
CA LEU A 12 11.81 3.90 -3.56
C LEU A 12 11.67 3.36 -2.14
N ILE A 13 10.79 3.98 -1.34
CA ILE A 13 10.45 3.46 -0.02
C ILE A 13 9.45 2.32 -0.18
N LEU A 14 9.69 1.21 0.52
CA LEU A 14 8.83 0.03 0.49
C LEU A 14 8.14 -0.16 1.85
N VAL A 15 6.81 -0.15 1.88
CA VAL A 15 6.00 -0.29 3.10
C VAL A 15 5.14 -1.56 3.03
N PRO A 16 5.43 -2.59 3.84
CA PRO A 16 4.75 -3.88 3.81
C PRO A 16 3.40 -3.84 4.54
N GLY A 17 2.63 -4.91 4.38
CA GLY A 17 1.30 -5.07 4.93
C GLY A 17 1.25 -5.45 6.41
N TYR A 18 0.22 -6.22 6.74
CA TYR A 18 -0.08 -6.70 8.08
C TYR A 18 0.70 -7.98 8.46
N ASN A 19 0.69 -8.36 9.74
CA ASN A 19 1.28 -9.59 10.30
C ASN A 19 2.82 -9.64 10.29
N HIS A 20 3.46 -8.48 10.48
CA HIS A 20 4.91 -8.33 10.52
C HIS A 20 5.42 -7.92 11.89
N ASP A 21 6.59 -8.47 12.23
CA ASP A 21 7.36 -8.13 13.42
C ASP A 21 8.83 -7.94 13.03
N PRO A 22 9.31 -6.69 12.90
CA PRO A 22 10.69 -6.41 12.50
C PRO A 22 11.75 -7.01 13.44
N ASP A 23 11.40 -7.24 14.70
CA ASP A 23 12.30 -7.74 15.73
C ASP A 23 12.34 -9.28 15.78
N ASP A 24 11.40 -9.96 15.10
CA ASP A 24 11.36 -11.42 14.98
C ASP A 24 11.90 -11.88 13.61
N PRO A 25 13.00 -12.65 13.54
CA PRO A 25 13.55 -13.14 12.28
C PRO A 25 12.57 -13.90 11.38
N HIS A 26 11.56 -14.57 11.95
CA HIS A 26 10.57 -15.36 11.21
C HIS A 26 9.36 -14.54 10.74
N HIS A 27 9.21 -13.32 11.24
CA HIS A 27 8.10 -12.41 10.89
C HIS A 27 8.57 -11.06 10.34
N SER A 28 9.88 -10.85 10.27
CA SER A 28 10.49 -9.65 9.72
C SER A 28 10.40 -9.68 8.20
N PRO A 29 9.73 -8.69 7.57
CA PRO A 29 9.56 -8.65 6.11
C PRO A 29 10.90 -8.54 5.37
N SER A 30 11.98 -8.17 6.08
CA SER A 30 13.34 -8.08 5.54
C SER A 30 14.15 -9.37 5.64
N ARG A 31 13.69 -10.36 6.42
CA ARG A 31 14.48 -11.57 6.74
C ARG A 31 13.82 -12.88 6.31
N ILE A 32 12.53 -12.85 6.00
CA ILE A 32 11.80 -14.02 5.48
C ILE A 32 12.23 -14.24 4.02
N PRO A 33 12.76 -15.45 3.68
CA PRO A 33 12.94 -15.85 2.28
C PRO A 33 11.60 -15.77 1.56
N ASP A 34 11.58 -15.17 0.37
CA ASP A 34 10.33 -14.93 -0.39
C ASP A 34 9.31 -14.01 0.32
N GLY A 35 9.76 -13.25 1.32
CA GLY A 35 8.97 -12.19 1.95
C GLY A 35 8.74 -10.99 1.03
N HIS A 36 7.87 -10.06 1.45
CA HIS A 36 7.47 -8.91 0.63
C HIS A 36 8.66 -8.12 0.08
N PHE A 37 9.63 -7.76 0.94
CA PHE A 37 10.78 -6.97 0.47
C PHE A 37 11.66 -7.75 -0.51
N TYR A 38 11.85 -9.05 -0.30
CA TYR A 38 12.61 -9.87 -1.23
C TYR A 38 11.95 -9.93 -2.60
N LEU A 39 10.63 -10.19 -2.65
CA LEU A 39 9.88 -10.25 -3.91
C LEU A 39 9.86 -8.90 -4.65
N TRP A 40 9.78 -7.80 -3.90
CA TRP A 40 9.83 -6.46 -4.48
C TRP A 40 11.22 -6.10 -4.99
N GLN A 41 12.27 -6.43 -4.23
CA GLN A 41 13.66 -6.12 -4.59
C GLN A 41 14.18 -6.95 -5.76
N THR A 42 13.79 -8.22 -5.84
CA THR A 42 14.26 -9.14 -6.88
C THR A 42 13.32 -9.21 -8.08
N GLY A 43 12.04 -8.84 -7.89
CA GLY A 43 11.01 -8.80 -8.93
C GLY A 43 10.63 -7.37 -9.31
N ALA A 44 9.48 -6.90 -8.77
CA ALA A 44 8.78 -5.69 -9.20
C ALA A 44 9.62 -4.40 -9.28
N PHE A 45 10.70 -4.29 -8.49
CA PHE A 45 11.58 -3.13 -8.46
C PHE A 45 13.06 -3.51 -8.63
N SER A 46 13.33 -4.63 -9.30
CA SER A 46 14.69 -5.05 -9.61
C SER A 46 15.47 -3.95 -10.33
N GLY A 47 16.72 -3.73 -9.89
CA GLY A 47 17.60 -2.70 -10.43
C GLY A 47 17.34 -1.26 -9.94
N ARG A 48 16.30 -1.02 -9.13
CA ARG A 48 16.04 0.29 -8.51
C ARG A 48 16.60 0.32 -7.07
N PRO A 49 17.22 1.43 -6.63
CA PRO A 49 17.52 1.63 -5.21
C PRO A 49 16.24 1.63 -4.38
N VAL A 50 16.20 0.84 -3.31
CA VAL A 50 15.03 0.79 -2.42
C VAL A 50 15.41 1.00 -0.97
N ILE A 51 14.45 1.54 -0.20
CA ILE A 51 14.56 1.73 1.25
C ILE A 51 13.44 0.90 1.90
N PRO A 52 13.75 -0.28 2.46
CA PRO A 52 12.73 -1.06 3.18
C PRO A 52 12.32 -0.33 4.46
N PHE A 53 11.02 -0.19 4.68
CA PHE A 53 10.45 0.35 5.91
C PHE A 53 9.66 -0.74 6.66
N PRO A 54 10.35 -1.63 7.41
CA PRO A 54 9.68 -2.64 8.21
C PRO A 54 8.96 -1.98 9.38
N TRP A 55 7.71 -2.35 9.65
CA TRP A 55 6.96 -1.86 10.81
C TRP A 55 6.29 -3.01 11.55
N TYR A 56 6.12 -2.85 12.86
CA TYR A 56 5.39 -3.81 13.67
C TYR A 56 3.90 -3.61 13.47
N SER A 57 3.25 -4.59 12.86
CA SER A 57 1.82 -4.56 12.57
C SER A 57 1.04 -5.56 13.40
N GLY A 58 1.64 -6.10 14.48
CA GLY A 58 1.03 -7.11 15.33
C GLY A 58 0.96 -8.48 14.63
N ARG A 59 1.04 -9.53 15.42
CA ARG A 59 0.99 -10.91 14.94
C ARG A 59 -0.32 -11.58 15.32
N GLN A 60 -0.94 -12.21 14.33
CA GLN A 60 -2.13 -13.02 14.56
C GLN A 60 -1.83 -14.08 15.63
N PHE A 61 -2.81 -14.31 16.51
CA PHE A 61 -2.76 -15.22 17.66
C PHE A 61 -1.80 -14.82 18.79
N ARG A 62 -0.56 -14.42 18.49
CA ARG A 62 0.45 -14.07 19.51
C ARG A 62 0.12 -12.78 20.26
N ASP A 63 -0.42 -11.79 19.55
CA ASP A 63 -0.61 -10.45 20.10
C ASP A 63 -2.05 -10.13 20.51
N VAL A 64 -2.94 -11.13 20.55
CA VAL A 64 -4.36 -10.94 20.93
C VAL A 64 -4.50 -10.29 22.29
N LEU A 65 -3.75 -10.77 23.30
CA LEU A 65 -3.77 -10.17 24.64
C LEU A 65 -3.22 -8.74 24.67
N ARG A 66 -2.26 -8.40 23.78
CA ARG A 66 -1.74 -7.03 23.68
C ARG A 66 -2.76 -6.10 23.04
N ALA A 67 -3.42 -6.55 21.98
CA ALA A 67 -4.52 -5.82 21.35
C ALA A 67 -5.66 -5.56 22.35
N TRP A 68 -6.07 -6.57 23.12
CA TRP A 68 -7.11 -6.44 24.15
C TRP A 68 -6.71 -5.44 25.24
N ARG A 69 -5.47 -5.50 25.73
CA ARG A 69 -4.95 -4.52 26.71
C ARG A 69 -4.86 -3.11 26.16
N ALA A 70 -4.70 -2.96 24.85
CA ALA A 70 -4.76 -1.67 24.15
C ALA A 70 -6.19 -1.23 23.82
N GLY A 71 -7.23 -1.98 24.24
CA GLY A 71 -8.63 -1.62 24.04
C GLY A 71 -9.22 -2.04 22.68
N TYR A 72 -8.53 -2.91 21.94
CA TYR A 72 -8.98 -3.42 20.64
C TYR A 72 -9.47 -4.85 20.75
N TRP A 73 -10.48 -5.23 19.95
CA TRP A 73 -11.04 -6.59 19.95
C TRP A 73 -10.18 -7.62 19.23
N ASP A 74 -9.39 -7.16 18.25
CA ASP A 74 -8.55 -8.00 17.43
C ASP A 74 -7.24 -7.27 17.07
N THR A 75 -6.25 -8.04 16.64
CA THR A 75 -4.91 -7.54 16.32
C THR A 75 -4.88 -6.69 15.05
N TYR A 76 -5.88 -6.82 14.17
CA TYR A 76 -5.96 -6.02 12.94
C TYR A 76 -6.45 -4.59 13.25
N LYS A 77 -7.48 -4.43 14.09
CA LYS A 77 -7.95 -3.12 14.58
C LYS A 77 -6.86 -2.37 15.32
N TRP A 78 -6.12 -3.07 16.17
CA TRP A 78 -4.96 -2.49 16.85
C TRP A 78 -3.89 -2.02 15.87
N ALA A 79 -3.63 -2.83 14.83
CA ALA A 79 -2.69 -2.46 13.79
C ALA A 79 -3.15 -1.26 12.96
N TYR A 80 -4.44 -1.23 12.58
CA TYR A 80 -5.05 -0.12 11.85
C TYR A 80 -5.05 1.18 12.66
N GLY A 81 -5.32 1.09 13.97
CA GLY A 81 -5.31 2.21 14.91
C GLY A 81 -3.88 2.58 15.31
N ASP A 82 -3.50 2.18 16.52
CA ASP A 82 -2.29 2.68 17.18
C ASP A 82 -0.98 2.33 16.45
N LEU A 83 -0.83 1.09 15.95
CA LEU A 83 0.47 0.67 15.41
C LEU A 83 0.78 1.38 14.08
N SER A 84 -0.21 1.53 13.20
CA SER A 84 -0.02 2.24 11.94
C SER A 84 0.30 3.72 12.17
N VAL A 85 -0.34 4.35 13.17
CA VAL A 85 -0.08 5.74 13.55
C VAL A 85 1.32 5.91 14.13
N ALA A 86 1.78 4.98 14.97
CA ALA A 86 3.14 4.97 15.49
C ALA A 86 4.18 4.80 14.37
N ALA A 87 3.94 3.86 13.45
CA ALA A 87 4.78 3.65 12.28
C ALA A 87 4.80 4.89 11.37
N ALA A 88 3.66 5.53 11.15
CA ALA A 88 3.53 6.73 10.33
C ALA A 88 4.32 7.91 10.91
N LYS A 89 4.31 8.12 12.23
CA LYS A 89 5.14 9.14 12.89
C LYS A 89 6.64 8.92 12.71
N ARG A 90 7.07 7.67 12.54
CA ARG A 90 8.47 7.35 12.23
C ARG A 90 8.76 7.57 10.75
N LEU A 91 7.85 7.15 9.87
CA LEU A 91 7.96 7.36 8.43
C LEU A 91 7.98 8.85 8.06
N SER A 92 7.19 9.68 8.75
CA SER A 92 7.07 11.12 8.51
C SER A 92 8.32 11.95 8.83
N ARG A 93 9.35 11.30 9.41
CA ARG A 93 10.67 11.88 9.69
C ARG A 93 11.70 11.59 8.60
N MET A 94 11.33 10.78 7.59
CA MET A 94 12.19 10.59 6.43
C MET A 94 12.31 11.90 5.63
N PRO A 95 13.43 12.11 4.91
CA PRO A 95 13.54 13.22 3.99
C PRO A 95 12.36 13.24 2.99
N PRO A 96 11.84 14.41 2.61
CA PRO A 96 10.77 14.48 1.62
C PRO A 96 11.29 14.18 0.21
N GLY A 97 10.38 13.87 -0.71
CA GLY A 97 10.68 13.76 -2.15
C GLY A 97 10.98 12.35 -2.65
N HIS A 98 10.92 11.34 -1.78
CA HIS A 98 10.99 9.93 -2.18
C HIS A 98 9.65 9.45 -2.78
N PRO A 99 9.67 8.58 -3.80
CA PRO A 99 8.49 7.78 -4.12
C PRO A 99 8.30 6.68 -3.05
N VAL A 100 7.06 6.22 -2.90
CA VAL A 100 6.72 5.13 -1.97
C VAL A 100 5.80 4.11 -2.63
N PHE A 101 6.07 2.83 -2.37
CA PHE A 101 5.19 1.72 -2.67
C PHE A 101 4.68 1.12 -1.35
N ALA A 102 3.37 1.03 -1.22
CA ALA A 102 2.72 0.53 -0.02
C ALA A 102 1.69 -0.54 -0.37
N HIS A 103 1.78 -1.68 0.30
CA HIS A 103 0.85 -2.80 0.12
C HIS A 103 -0.08 -2.95 1.34
N SER A 104 -1.34 -3.34 1.09
CA SER A 104 -2.26 -3.74 2.16
C SER A 104 -2.37 -2.66 3.25
N LEU A 105 -2.24 -3.03 4.54
CA LEU A 105 -2.25 -2.11 5.67
C LEU A 105 -1.04 -1.15 5.70
N GLY A 106 0.01 -1.40 4.92
CA GLY A 106 1.09 -0.43 4.72
C GLY A 106 0.59 0.87 4.09
N SER A 107 -0.48 0.82 3.28
CA SER A 107 -1.13 2.02 2.73
C SER A 107 -1.58 2.99 3.83
N ARG A 108 -2.14 2.46 4.92
CA ARG A 108 -2.56 3.24 6.09
C ARG A 108 -1.42 4.04 6.70
N VAL A 109 -0.24 3.41 6.83
CA VAL A 109 0.98 4.02 7.37
C VAL A 109 1.40 5.20 6.49
N VAL A 110 1.39 5.01 5.17
CA VAL A 110 1.73 6.06 4.20
C VAL A 110 0.73 7.22 4.25
N MET A 111 -0.57 6.94 4.24
CA MET A 111 -1.59 7.99 4.29
C MET A 111 -1.49 8.81 5.58
N LYS A 112 -1.23 8.17 6.73
CA LYS A 112 -1.00 8.89 8.00
C LYS A 112 0.30 9.68 8.01
N ALA A 113 1.36 9.18 7.37
CA ALA A 113 2.59 9.93 7.26
C ALA A 113 2.40 11.23 6.45
N LEU A 114 1.57 11.19 5.40
CA LEU A 114 1.16 12.38 4.63
C LEU A 114 0.28 13.34 5.43
N GLU A 115 -0.58 12.85 6.33
CA GLU A 115 -1.31 13.72 7.26
C GLU A 115 -0.37 14.47 8.22
N PHE A 116 0.69 13.81 8.70
CA PHE A 116 1.68 14.44 9.58
C PHE A 116 2.63 15.38 8.85
N THR A 117 3.03 15.01 7.64
CA THR A 117 3.97 15.76 6.80
C THR A 117 3.44 15.82 5.36
N PRO A 118 2.62 16.84 5.01
CA PRO A 118 2.16 17.02 3.64
C PRO A 118 3.32 17.18 2.66
N GLY A 119 3.23 16.56 1.48
CA GLY A 119 4.31 16.58 0.47
C GLY A 119 5.54 15.74 0.83
N LEU A 120 5.45 14.84 1.82
CA LEU A 120 6.53 13.91 2.18
C LEU A 120 6.98 13.04 1.00
N PHE A 121 6.05 12.64 0.14
CA PHE A 121 6.35 11.81 -1.03
C PHE A 121 6.04 12.57 -2.32
N CYS A 122 6.79 12.29 -3.38
CA CYS A 122 6.47 12.81 -4.71
C CYS A 122 5.45 11.93 -5.45
N ARG A 123 5.57 10.61 -5.28
CA ARG A 123 4.71 9.59 -5.89
C ARG A 123 4.36 8.51 -4.87
N VAL A 124 3.12 8.04 -4.89
CA VAL A 124 2.60 7.03 -3.98
C VAL A 124 1.89 5.93 -4.77
N ILE A 125 2.39 4.70 -4.72
CA ILE A 125 1.66 3.52 -5.18
C ILE A 125 0.99 2.86 -3.99
N LEU A 126 -0.33 2.76 -4.02
CA LEU A 126 -1.13 1.97 -3.10
C LEU A 126 -1.53 0.68 -3.81
N CYS A 127 -0.89 -0.44 -3.47
CA CYS A 127 -1.20 -1.74 -4.05
C CYS A 127 -2.07 -2.54 -3.10
N ASN A 128 -3.30 -2.84 -3.53
CA ASN A 128 -4.33 -3.50 -2.73
C ASN A 128 -4.48 -2.82 -1.35
N GLY A 129 -4.57 -1.48 -1.35
CA GLY A 129 -4.50 -0.69 -0.13
C GLY A 129 -5.69 -0.93 0.82
N ALA A 130 -5.40 -1.23 2.09
CA ALA A 130 -6.41 -1.51 3.11
C ALA A 130 -6.91 -0.27 3.88
N VAL A 131 -6.43 0.93 3.57
CA VAL A 131 -6.97 2.17 4.12
C VAL A 131 -8.40 2.41 3.60
N HIS A 132 -9.28 2.90 4.48
CA HIS A 132 -10.66 3.25 4.11
C HIS A 132 -10.71 4.38 3.08
N GLN A 133 -11.64 4.29 2.13
CA GLN A 133 -11.72 5.23 1.00
C GLN A 133 -11.92 6.67 1.46
N LYS A 134 -12.83 6.93 2.41
CA LYS A 134 -13.10 8.28 2.90
C LYS A 134 -11.86 8.94 3.49
N GLU A 135 -11.11 8.16 4.28
CA GLU A 135 -9.87 8.60 4.89
C GLU A 135 -8.81 8.86 3.82
N ALA A 136 -8.62 7.93 2.89
CA ALA A 136 -7.64 8.08 1.83
C ALA A 136 -7.91 9.28 0.92
N LEU A 137 -9.18 9.48 0.54
CA LEU A 137 -9.60 10.60 -0.30
C LEU A 137 -9.28 11.95 0.35
N ALA A 138 -9.57 12.12 1.64
CA ALA A 138 -9.26 13.35 2.35
C ALA A 138 -7.76 13.67 2.34
N VAL A 139 -6.90 12.64 2.45
CA VAL A 139 -5.44 12.80 2.37
C VAL A 139 -4.99 13.10 0.94
N MET A 140 -5.53 12.41 -0.07
CA MET A 140 -5.19 12.64 -1.48
C MET A 140 -5.57 14.07 -1.91
N GLU A 141 -6.75 14.54 -1.51
CA GLU A 141 -7.25 15.90 -1.80
C GLU A 141 -6.42 16.99 -1.10
N SER A 142 -5.96 16.74 0.13
CA SER A 142 -5.11 17.68 0.87
C SER A 142 -3.64 17.67 0.44
N ASN A 143 -3.25 16.73 -0.43
CA ASN A 143 -1.89 16.59 -0.96
C ASN A 143 -1.86 16.68 -2.50
N PRO A 144 -2.31 17.80 -3.11
CA PRO A 144 -2.44 17.90 -4.57
C PRO A 144 -1.09 17.87 -5.32
N GLY A 145 0.02 18.11 -4.63
CA GLY A 145 1.38 18.00 -5.20
C GLY A 145 1.96 16.58 -5.21
N VAL A 146 1.22 15.58 -4.72
CA VAL A 146 1.62 14.18 -4.69
C VAL A 146 0.83 13.42 -5.74
N GLU A 147 1.52 12.68 -6.61
CA GLU A 147 0.87 11.79 -7.57
C GLU A 147 0.58 10.44 -6.91
N PHE A 148 -0.65 9.94 -7.05
CA PHE A 148 -1.07 8.66 -6.52
C PHE A 148 -1.41 7.68 -7.64
N LEU A 149 -0.96 6.44 -7.50
CA LEU A 149 -1.46 5.30 -8.25
C LEU A 149 -2.15 4.34 -7.27
N ASN A 150 -3.47 4.23 -7.39
CA ASN A 150 -4.25 3.21 -6.69
C ASN A 150 -4.35 1.96 -7.58
N VAL A 151 -3.66 0.91 -7.19
CA VAL A 151 -3.73 -0.40 -7.84
C VAL A 151 -4.68 -1.25 -7.01
N ALA A 152 -5.81 -1.58 -7.60
CA ALA A 152 -6.95 -2.19 -6.92
C ALA A 152 -7.34 -3.53 -7.56
N VAL A 153 -7.97 -4.38 -6.75
CA VAL A 153 -8.60 -5.63 -7.17
C VAL A 153 -10.00 -5.65 -6.56
N LYS A 154 -11.03 -5.61 -7.40
CA LYS A 154 -12.42 -5.53 -6.96
C LYS A 154 -12.86 -6.82 -6.25
N THR A 155 -12.32 -7.98 -6.67
CA THR A 155 -12.62 -9.28 -6.08
C THR A 155 -11.82 -9.62 -4.83
N ASP A 156 -10.93 -8.74 -4.36
CA ASP A 156 -10.02 -9.04 -3.25
C ASP A 156 -10.79 -9.45 -1.98
N HIS A 157 -10.76 -10.75 -1.70
CA HIS A 157 -11.48 -11.36 -0.59
C HIS A 157 -10.93 -10.92 0.77
N VAL A 158 -9.62 -10.64 0.85
CA VAL A 158 -8.99 -10.20 2.10
C VAL A 158 -9.42 -8.78 2.41
N LEU A 159 -9.47 -7.88 1.43
CA LEU A 159 -9.92 -6.51 1.67
C LEU A 159 -11.42 -6.41 1.91
N SER A 160 -12.23 -7.17 1.17
CA SER A 160 -13.69 -7.19 1.34
C SER A 160 -14.12 -7.78 2.69
N LEU A 161 -13.34 -8.68 3.29
CA LEU A 161 -13.58 -9.21 4.63
C LEU A 161 -12.86 -8.42 5.72
N ALA A 162 -11.55 -8.22 5.61
CA ALA A 162 -10.75 -7.63 6.67
C ALA A 162 -10.94 -6.11 6.79
N GLY A 163 -10.97 -5.39 5.67
CA GLY A 163 -11.22 -3.95 5.66
C GLY A 163 -12.64 -3.58 6.10
N ALA A 164 -13.62 -4.42 5.75
CA ALA A 164 -15.03 -4.17 6.03
C ALA A 164 -15.50 -4.61 7.42
N TRP A 165 -14.89 -5.64 8.02
CA TRP A 165 -15.30 -6.17 9.33
C TRP A 165 -14.36 -5.80 10.47
N PHE A 166 -13.06 -5.63 10.18
CA PHE A 166 -12.04 -5.32 11.17
C PHE A 166 -11.53 -3.87 11.09
N GLY A 167 -12.19 -3.01 10.31
CA GLY A 167 -11.99 -1.56 10.39
C GLY A 167 -12.62 -0.94 11.66
N PRO A 168 -12.20 0.27 12.07
CA PRO A 168 -12.74 0.96 13.25
C PRO A 168 -14.18 1.50 13.06
N ALA A 169 -14.66 1.64 11.82
CA ALA A 169 -16.00 2.15 11.53
C ALA A 169 -17.10 1.13 11.86
N LEU A 170 -18.23 1.61 12.39
CA LEU A 170 -19.46 0.83 12.49
C LEU A 170 -20.07 0.71 11.09
N GLY A 171 -19.77 -0.39 10.40
CA GLY A 171 -20.29 -0.68 9.07
C GLY A 171 -19.21 -1.15 8.10
N ARG A 172 -19.64 -1.69 6.96
CA ARG A 172 -18.74 -2.11 5.89
C ARG A 172 -18.26 -0.88 5.11
N GLU A 173 -17.18 -0.25 5.55
CA GLU A 173 -16.53 0.81 4.77
C GLU A 173 -15.58 0.20 3.73
N ALA A 174 -15.72 0.63 2.48
CA ALA A 174 -14.86 0.17 1.40
C ALA A 174 -13.42 0.68 1.58
N THR A 175 -12.45 -0.11 1.12
CA THR A 175 -11.03 0.27 1.13
C THR A 175 -10.62 0.74 -0.26
N VAL A 176 -9.50 1.47 -0.36
CA VAL A 176 -9.00 1.91 -1.67
C VAL A 176 -8.62 0.74 -2.58
N GLY A 177 -8.19 -0.38 -2.01
CA GLY A 177 -7.80 -1.55 -2.77
C GLY A 177 -8.93 -2.28 -3.47
N THR A 178 -10.21 -1.95 -3.20
CA THR A 178 -11.36 -2.44 -3.99
C THR A 178 -11.82 -1.45 -5.06
N GLY A 179 -11.05 -0.37 -5.29
CA GLY A 179 -11.34 0.68 -6.26
C GLY A 179 -12.20 1.82 -5.70
N ILE A 180 -11.87 3.04 -6.12
CA ILE A 180 -12.51 4.30 -5.75
C ILE A 180 -13.37 4.76 -6.93
N ALA A 181 -14.66 5.05 -6.67
CA ALA A 181 -15.59 5.47 -7.73
C ALA A 181 -15.32 6.89 -8.24
N LYS A 182 -14.90 7.79 -7.35
CA LYS A 182 -14.56 9.18 -7.68
C LYS A 182 -13.30 9.57 -6.91
N TYR A 183 -12.24 9.91 -7.63
CA TYR A 183 -10.94 10.27 -7.07
C TYR A 183 -10.47 11.64 -7.59
N PRO A 184 -9.62 12.37 -6.85
CA PRO A 184 -9.11 13.67 -7.26
C PRO A 184 -8.13 13.56 -8.44
N GLY A 185 -7.87 14.69 -9.11
CA GLY A 185 -7.09 14.72 -10.36
C GLY A 185 -5.61 14.32 -10.25
N ASN A 186 -5.07 14.27 -9.02
CA ASN A 186 -3.72 13.76 -8.73
C ASN A 186 -3.68 12.24 -8.50
N VAL A 187 -4.81 11.54 -8.65
CA VAL A 187 -4.93 10.10 -8.47
C VAL A 187 -5.21 9.44 -9.80
N ARG A 188 -4.45 8.39 -10.08
CA ARG A 188 -4.72 7.41 -11.14
C ARG A 188 -5.15 6.12 -10.48
N GLN A 189 -6.04 5.39 -11.14
CA GLN A 189 -6.50 4.11 -10.65
C GLN A 189 -6.43 3.07 -11.74
N VAL A 190 -5.94 1.87 -11.38
CA VAL A 190 -6.00 0.69 -12.21
C VAL A 190 -6.64 -0.43 -11.41
N VAL A 191 -7.80 -0.91 -11.88
CA VAL A 191 -8.48 -2.08 -11.32
C VAL A 191 -8.02 -3.29 -12.11
N LEU A 192 -7.18 -4.13 -11.52
CA LEU A 192 -6.41 -5.17 -12.20
C LEU A 192 -7.24 -6.36 -12.67
N ASP A 193 -8.40 -6.59 -12.05
CA ASP A 193 -9.38 -7.63 -12.37
C ASP A 193 -10.56 -7.12 -13.21
N ASP A 194 -10.50 -5.86 -13.67
CA ASP A 194 -11.47 -5.30 -14.60
C ASP A 194 -11.09 -5.70 -16.05
N PRO A 195 -11.92 -6.48 -16.77
CA PRO A 195 -11.63 -6.92 -18.12
C PRO A 195 -11.40 -5.77 -19.10
N GLU A 196 -12.08 -4.63 -18.92
CA GLU A 196 -11.92 -3.47 -19.80
C GLU A 196 -10.54 -2.82 -19.59
N ASN A 197 -10.10 -2.67 -18.34
CA ASN A 197 -8.75 -2.19 -18.05
C ASN A 197 -7.68 -3.15 -18.59
N GLN A 198 -7.85 -4.47 -18.36
CA GLN A 198 -6.91 -5.47 -18.86
C GLN A 198 -6.77 -5.42 -20.39
N ALA A 199 -7.89 -5.34 -21.11
CA ALA A 199 -7.89 -5.21 -22.57
C ALA A 199 -7.20 -3.91 -23.01
N TRP A 200 -7.56 -2.78 -22.38
CA TRP A 200 -6.98 -1.48 -22.73
C TRP A 200 -5.47 -1.44 -22.55
N TYR A 201 -4.94 -1.88 -21.39
CA TYR A 201 -3.50 -1.89 -21.13
C TYR A 201 -2.75 -2.90 -22.01
N LYS A 202 -3.38 -4.03 -22.35
CA LYS A 202 -2.82 -4.98 -23.30
C LYS A 202 -2.72 -4.38 -24.70
N ASP A 203 -3.75 -3.69 -25.17
CA ASP A 203 -3.78 -3.12 -26.53
C ASP A 203 -2.86 -1.91 -26.68
N HIS A 204 -2.74 -1.07 -25.64
CA HIS A 204 -1.95 0.17 -25.71
C HIS A 204 -0.48 -0.01 -25.34
N TYR A 205 -0.18 -0.93 -24.41
CA TYR A 205 1.18 -1.09 -23.86
C TYR A 205 1.72 -2.53 -23.95
N GLY A 206 0.90 -3.49 -24.36
CA GLY A 206 1.28 -4.91 -24.34
C GLY A 206 1.31 -5.52 -22.94
N TRP A 207 0.80 -4.84 -21.91
CA TRP A 207 0.86 -5.32 -20.53
C TRP A 207 -0.26 -6.31 -20.25
N SER A 208 0.11 -7.47 -19.71
CA SER A 208 -0.85 -8.51 -19.35
C SER A 208 -1.18 -8.41 -17.86
N LEU A 209 -2.05 -7.48 -17.49
CA LEU A 209 -2.41 -7.22 -16.09
C LEU A 209 -3.23 -8.37 -15.49
N GLN A 210 -3.06 -8.64 -14.19
CA GLN A 210 -3.85 -9.61 -13.42
C GLN A 210 -4.11 -9.16 -11.98
N GLY A 211 -5.30 -9.45 -11.46
CA GLY A 211 -5.76 -9.07 -10.11
C GLY A 211 -5.42 -10.09 -9.03
N ASP A 212 -6.41 -10.91 -8.63
CA ASP A 212 -6.25 -12.06 -7.73
C ASP A 212 -5.73 -13.30 -8.50
N ASP A 213 -5.02 -14.21 -7.82
CA ASP A 213 -4.64 -15.50 -8.40
C ASP A 213 -5.91 -16.35 -8.65
N PRO A 214 -6.20 -16.75 -9.91
CA PRO A 214 -7.36 -17.58 -10.22
C PRO A 214 -7.33 -18.96 -9.54
N ASN A 215 -6.19 -19.38 -8.99
CA ASN A 215 -6.00 -20.70 -8.37
C ASN A 215 -5.96 -20.63 -6.83
N SER A 216 -6.05 -19.45 -6.23
CA SER A 216 -5.90 -19.27 -4.78
C SER A 216 -6.94 -18.30 -4.21
N VAL A 217 -7.72 -18.77 -3.22
CA VAL A 217 -8.67 -17.91 -2.50
C VAL A 217 -7.92 -17.11 -1.43
N GLY A 218 -7.96 -15.78 -1.56
CA GLY A 218 -7.37 -14.86 -0.58
C GLY A 218 -5.90 -14.52 -0.84
N ASP A 219 -5.41 -14.68 -2.08
CA ASP A 219 -4.09 -14.19 -2.46
C ASP A 219 -4.06 -12.67 -2.66
N HIS A 220 -4.02 -11.99 -1.51
CA HIS A 220 -3.92 -10.54 -1.41
C HIS A 220 -2.59 -9.96 -1.94
N SER A 221 -1.61 -10.82 -2.23
CA SER A 221 -0.26 -10.44 -2.65
C SER A 221 0.00 -10.63 -4.13
N TYR A 222 -0.87 -11.35 -4.85
CA TYR A 222 -0.69 -11.70 -6.26
C TYR A 222 -0.39 -10.49 -7.15
N SER A 223 -1.05 -9.36 -6.88
CA SER A 223 -0.94 -8.14 -7.69
C SER A 223 0.48 -7.60 -7.84
N PHE A 224 1.38 -7.83 -6.86
CA PHE A 224 2.79 -7.46 -7.01
C PHE A 224 3.70 -8.66 -7.33
N GLN A 225 3.20 -9.90 -7.20
CA GLN A 225 3.94 -11.10 -7.56
C GLN A 225 3.88 -11.38 -9.06
N TRP A 226 2.77 -11.04 -9.71
CA TRP A 226 2.58 -11.24 -11.13
C TRP A 226 3.47 -10.31 -11.97
N PRO A 227 4.41 -10.83 -12.78
CA PRO A 227 5.34 -10.00 -13.55
C PRO A 227 4.67 -9.11 -14.59
N GLY A 228 3.50 -9.50 -15.09
CA GLY A 228 2.74 -8.68 -16.05
C GLY A 228 2.24 -7.36 -15.48
N ASN A 229 2.20 -7.20 -14.15
CA ASN A 229 1.84 -5.94 -13.49
C ASN A 229 3.04 -5.01 -13.28
N TRP A 230 4.28 -5.51 -13.32
CA TRP A 230 5.46 -4.69 -12.99
C TRP A 230 5.68 -3.51 -13.93
N PRO A 231 5.47 -3.62 -15.26
CA PRO A 231 5.59 -2.48 -16.17
C PRO A 231 4.71 -1.28 -15.78
N LEU A 232 3.52 -1.53 -15.23
CA LEU A 232 2.63 -0.48 -14.71
C LEU A 232 3.30 0.32 -13.59
N PHE A 233 3.93 -0.38 -12.62
CA PHE A 233 4.59 0.29 -11.51
C PHE A 233 5.81 1.08 -11.98
N HIS A 234 6.58 0.53 -12.93
CA HIS A 234 7.74 1.22 -13.50
C HIS A 234 7.33 2.49 -14.26
N ALA A 235 6.32 2.38 -15.14
CA ALA A 235 5.82 3.52 -15.92
C ALA A 235 5.31 4.64 -15.01
N PHE A 236 4.59 4.32 -13.94
CA PHE A 236 4.16 5.33 -12.97
C PHE A 236 5.34 5.99 -12.25
N LEU A 237 6.32 5.19 -11.80
CA LEU A 237 7.48 5.70 -11.07
C LEU A 237 8.44 6.51 -11.95
N GLN A 238 8.44 6.31 -13.27
CA GLN A 238 9.27 7.05 -14.23
C GLN A 238 8.53 8.28 -14.75
N ASP A 239 7.34 8.06 -15.32
CA ASP A 239 6.67 9.04 -16.19
C ASP A 239 5.39 9.61 -15.58
N GLY A 240 4.96 9.10 -14.42
CA GLY A 240 3.65 9.44 -13.84
C GLY A 240 2.48 8.81 -14.59
N LEU A 241 2.76 7.89 -15.52
CA LEU A 241 1.91 7.24 -16.54
C LEU A 241 1.38 8.13 -17.66
#